data_AF-A0A527HAP9-F1
#
_entry.id   AF-A0A527HAP9-F1
#
_cell.length_a   1.000
_cell.length_b   1.000
_cell.length_c   1.000
_cell.angle_alpha   90.00
_cell.angle_beta   90.00
_cell.angle_gamma   90.00
#
_symmetry.space_group_name_H-M   'P 1'
#
loop_
_entity.id
_entity.type
_entity.pdbx_description
1 polymer ?
#
loop_
_entity_poly.entity_id
_entity_poly.type
_entity_poly.pdbx_seq_one_letter_code
_entity_poly.pdbx_strand_id
1 'polypeptide(L)'
;DEIGAQSVALAEEFILTNAELSYLPERKQAYENLASRTGLDSVKSVSQALVQAERYGTPVAHALRVLAAESRDMRMNAAEKKAAALPPKLTVPMILFFLPVLFAIILGPAGIQVSQRGIFGDHAAPATNAQ
;
A
#
# COMPACT_ATOMS: atom_id res chain seq x y z
N ASP A 1 -5.62 31.57 -10.04
CA ASP A 1 -4.98 31.97 -8.77
C ASP A 1 -5.09 30.93 -7.67
N GLU A 2 -6.28 30.49 -7.25
CA GLU A 2 -6.41 29.53 -6.13
C GLU A 2 -5.87 28.13 -6.44
N ILE A 3 -6.13 27.57 -7.63
CA ILE A 3 -5.64 26.22 -8.02
C ILE A 3 -4.12 26.23 -8.20
N GLY A 4 -3.56 27.30 -8.77
CA GLY A 4 -2.12 27.43 -9.01
C GLY A 4 -1.29 27.43 -7.73
N ALA A 5 -1.86 27.87 -6.61
CA ALA A 5 -1.21 27.80 -5.30
C ALA A 5 -1.09 26.36 -4.76
N GLN A 6 -1.97 25.44 -5.17
CA GLN A 6 -1.97 24.04 -4.74
C GLN A 6 -1.27 23.13 -5.74
N SER A 7 -1.43 23.39 -7.04
CA SER A 7 -0.80 22.63 -8.11
C SER A 7 -0.73 23.48 -9.39
N VAL A 8 0.50 23.86 -9.77
CA VAL A 8 0.76 24.59 -11.02
C VAL A 8 0.38 23.74 -12.22
N ALA A 9 0.78 22.46 -12.24
CA ALA A 9 0.48 21.54 -13.34
C ALA A 9 -1.03 21.38 -13.57
N LEU A 10 -1.83 21.26 -12.50
CA LEU A 10 -3.28 21.15 -12.65
C LEU A 10 -3.91 22.47 -13.14
N ALA A 11 -3.37 23.62 -12.71
CA ALA A 11 -3.84 24.92 -13.18
C ALA A 11 -3.59 25.09 -14.68
N GLU A 12 -2.41 24.69 -15.18
CA GLU A 12 -2.09 24.70 -16.62
C GLU A 12 -3.07 23.84 -17.42
N GLU A 13 -3.38 22.63 -16.93
CA GLU A 13 -4.34 21.74 -17.57
C GLU A 13 -5.76 22.32 -17.62
N PHE A 14 -6.20 23.01 -16.57
CA PHE A 14 -7.49 23.71 -16.57
C PHE A 14 -7.51 24.93 -17.49
N ILE A 15 -6.41 25.67 -17.60
CA ILE A 15 -6.30 26.79 -18.56
C ILE A 15 -6.43 26.24 -19.99
N LEU A 16 -5.71 25.17 -20.31
CA LEU A 16 -5.79 24.51 -21.61
C LEU A 16 -7.21 24.00 -21.90
N THR A 17 -7.86 23.37 -20.92
CA THR A 17 -9.24 22.90 -21.04
C THR A 17 -10.22 24.06 -21.24
N ASN A 18 -10.02 25.19 -20.58
CA ASN A 18 -10.86 26.37 -20.75
C ASN A 18 -10.71 26.97 -22.16
N ALA A 19 -9.48 26.97 -22.70
CA ALA A 19 -9.25 27.34 -24.09
C ALA A 19 -9.96 26.36 -25.04
N GLU A 20 -9.82 25.04 -24.82
CA GLU A 20 -10.53 24.03 -25.60
C GLU A 20 -12.06 24.19 -25.54
N LEU A 21 -12.64 24.49 -24.38
CA LEU A 21 -14.08 24.75 -24.25
C LEU A 21 -14.54 26.00 -25.03
N SER A 22 -13.62 26.94 -25.30
CA SER A 22 -13.91 28.17 -26.03
C SER A 22 -13.77 28.01 -27.55
N TYR A 23 -12.91 27.08 -28.00
CA TYR A 23 -12.55 26.92 -29.42
C TYR A 23 -13.00 25.60 -30.05
N LEU A 24 -13.23 24.54 -29.26
CA LEU A 24 -13.73 23.28 -29.78
C LEU A 24 -15.24 23.32 -29.99
N PRO A 25 -15.75 22.71 -31.07
CA PRO A 25 -17.18 22.64 -31.33
C PRO A 25 -17.93 21.75 -30.33
N GLU A 26 -17.26 20.71 -29.81
CA GLU A 26 -17.83 19.80 -28.81
C GLU A 26 -17.15 19.97 -27.45
N ARG A 27 -17.90 20.45 -26.45
CA ARG A 27 -17.40 20.59 -25.08
C ARG A 27 -17.03 19.25 -24.46
N LYS A 28 -17.73 18.18 -24.85
CA LYS A 28 -17.38 16.80 -24.49
C LYS A 28 -15.92 16.49 -24.80
N GLN A 29 -15.43 16.91 -25.97
CA GLN A 29 -14.07 16.64 -26.38
C GLN A 29 -13.04 17.36 -25.51
N ALA A 30 -13.32 18.59 -25.07
CA ALA A 30 -12.47 19.29 -24.10
C ALA A 30 -12.36 18.52 -22.77
N TYR A 31 -13.47 17.98 -22.25
CA TYR A 31 -13.45 17.18 -21.01
C TYR A 31 -12.71 15.84 -21.17
N GLU A 32 -12.84 15.18 -22.33
CA GLU A 32 -12.10 13.96 -22.65
C GLU A 32 -10.60 14.24 -22.80
N ASN A 33 -10.22 15.34 -23.44
CA ASN A 33 -8.83 15.76 -23.55
C ASN A 33 -8.22 16.05 -22.18
N LEU A 34 -8.92 16.76 -21.29
CA LEU A 34 -8.49 16.98 -19.91
C LEU A 34 -8.23 15.66 -19.16
N ALA A 35 -9.14 14.69 -19.29
CA ALA A 35 -8.97 13.37 -18.66
C ALA A 35 -7.78 12.61 -19.24
N SER A 36 -7.57 12.70 -20.56
CA SER A 36 -6.45 12.05 -21.24
C SER A 36 -5.10 12.66 -20.89
N ARG A 37 -5.00 13.99 -20.74
CA ARG A 37 -3.75 14.69 -20.43
C ARG A 37 -3.34 14.51 -18.96
N THR A 38 -4.30 14.53 -18.04
CA THR A 38 -4.00 14.36 -16.61
C THR A 38 -3.72 12.91 -16.24
N GLY A 39 -4.39 11.94 -16.90
CA GLY A 39 -4.23 10.51 -16.61
C GLY A 39 -4.69 10.10 -15.20
N LEU A 40 -5.45 10.95 -14.51
CA LEU A 40 -5.93 10.70 -13.15
C LEU A 40 -7.36 10.18 -13.17
N ASP A 41 -7.61 9.06 -12.48
CA ASP A 41 -8.96 8.46 -12.41
C ASP A 41 -10.00 9.41 -11.81
N SER A 42 -9.62 10.20 -10.79
CA SER A 42 -10.50 11.21 -10.19
C SER A 42 -10.91 12.30 -11.19
N VAL A 43 -9.98 12.77 -12.02
CA VAL A 43 -10.26 13.77 -13.06
C VAL A 43 -11.13 13.16 -14.15
N LYS A 44 -10.86 11.90 -14.54
CA LYS A 44 -11.69 11.16 -15.49
C LYS A 44 -13.14 11.04 -15.03
N SER A 45 -13.37 10.68 -13.77
CA SER A 45 -14.73 10.62 -13.19
C SER A 45 -15.42 11.98 -13.18
N VAL A 46 -14.69 13.06 -12.87
CA VAL A 46 -15.21 14.43 -12.97
C VAL A 46 -15.58 14.81 -14.40
N SER A 47 -14.70 14.56 -15.37
CA SER A 47 -14.98 14.81 -16.79
C SER A 47 -16.23 14.06 -17.27
N GLN A 48 -16.39 12.79 -16.89
CA GLN A 48 -17.59 12.01 -17.21
C GLN A 48 -18.86 12.61 -16.61
N ALA A 49 -18.80 13.04 -15.35
CA ALA A 49 -19.94 13.71 -14.70
C ALA A 49 -20.30 15.03 -15.41
N LEU A 50 -19.31 15.80 -15.86
CA LEU A 50 -19.53 17.03 -16.64
C LEU A 50 -20.18 16.75 -17.99
N VAL A 51 -19.72 15.72 -18.71
CA VAL A 51 -20.34 15.27 -19.98
C VAL A 51 -21.80 14.86 -19.76
N GLN A 52 -22.09 14.14 -18.69
CA GLN A 52 -23.45 13.72 -18.37
C GLN A 52 -24.34 14.91 -17.97
N ALA A 53 -23.82 15.84 -17.18
CA ALA A 53 -24.54 17.04 -16.78
C ALA A 53 -24.89 17.92 -17.98
N GLU A 54 -23.98 18.04 -18.96
CA GLU A 54 -24.23 18.80 -20.18
C GLU A 54 -25.25 18.12 -21.09
N ARG A 55 -25.15 16.80 -21.27
CA ARG A 55 -26.03 16.05 -22.17
C ARG A 55 -27.45 15.84 -21.63
N TYR A 56 -27.58 15.62 -20.32
CA TYR A 56 -28.83 15.19 -19.70
C TYR A 56 -29.36 16.18 -18.64
N GLY A 57 -28.64 17.27 -18.36
CA GLY A 57 -29.04 18.25 -17.35
C GLY A 57 -28.96 17.73 -15.91
N THR A 58 -28.16 16.71 -15.64
CA THR A 58 -28.05 16.15 -14.29
C THR A 58 -27.41 17.14 -13.31
N PRO A 59 -27.78 17.12 -12.01
CA PRO A 59 -27.25 18.07 -11.03
C PRO A 59 -25.73 17.94 -10.81
N VAL A 60 -24.96 18.78 -11.51
CA VAL A 60 -23.48 18.78 -11.44
C VAL A 60 -22.96 19.03 -10.03
N ALA A 61 -23.63 19.90 -9.26
CA ALA A 61 -23.21 20.25 -7.91
C ALA A 61 -23.33 19.08 -6.92
N HIS A 62 -24.29 18.17 -7.12
CA HIS A 62 -24.39 16.96 -6.30
C HIS A 62 -23.31 15.96 -6.70
N ALA A 63 -23.15 15.70 -8.01
CA ALA A 63 -22.15 14.78 -8.53
C ALA A 63 -20.72 15.17 -8.10
N LEU A 64 -20.34 16.45 -8.24
CA LEU A 64 -19.02 16.92 -7.84
C LEU A 64 -18.78 16.81 -6.33
N ARG A 65 -19.82 16.99 -5.49
CA ARG A 65 -19.68 16.79 -4.04
C ARG A 65 -19.43 15.33 -3.69
N VAL A 66 -20.15 14.41 -4.33
CA VAL A 66 -19.95 12.96 -4.16
C VAL A 66 -18.55 12.57 -4.59
N LEU A 67 -18.12 12.98 -5.79
CA LEU A 67 -16.77 12.69 -6.30
C LEU A 67 -15.67 13.29 -5.43
N ALA A 68 -15.88 14.49 -4.87
CA ALA A 68 -14.93 15.09 -3.93
C ALA A 68 -14.85 14.32 -2.60
N ALA A 69 -15.97 13.79 -2.09
CA ALA A 69 -15.98 12.93 -0.92
C ALA A 69 -15.25 11.61 -1.20
N GLU A 70 -15.59 10.94 -2.30
CA GLU A 70 -14.95 9.70 -2.75
C GLU A 70 -13.44 9.87 -2.93
N SER A 71 -12.98 11.00 -3.48
CA SER A 71 -11.56 11.30 -3.60
C SER A 71 -10.85 11.41 -2.25
N ARG A 72 -11.51 11.98 -1.23
CA ARG A 72 -10.95 12.04 0.13
C ARG A 72 -10.94 10.64 0.75
N ASP A 73 -11.99 9.86 0.55
CA ASP A 73 -12.10 8.50 1.08
C ASP A 73 -11.05 7.57 0.46
N MET A 74 -10.79 7.67 -0.85
CA MET A 74 -9.70 6.94 -1.51
C MET A 74 -8.33 7.25 -0.89
N ARG A 75 -8.07 8.52 -0.56
CA ARG A 75 -6.81 8.92 0.10
C ARG A 75 -6.72 8.34 1.51
N MET A 76 -7.83 8.33 2.26
CA MET A 76 -7.90 7.73 3.59
C MET A 76 -7.68 6.21 3.52
N ASN A 77 -8.41 5.51 2.65
CA ASN A 77 -8.27 4.07 2.43
C ASN A 77 -6.83 3.68 2.04
N ALA A 78 -6.16 4.49 1.21
CA ALA A 78 -4.77 4.26 0.86
C ALA A 78 -3.82 4.40 2.08
N ALA A 79 -4.09 5.36 2.98
CA ALA A 79 -3.34 5.52 4.21
C ALA A 79 -3.64 4.38 5.20
N GLU A 80 -4.90 4.00 5.37
CA GLU A 80 -5.31 2.87 6.21
C GLU A 80 -4.70 1.56 5.73
N LYS A 81 -4.68 1.31 4.42
CA LYS A 81 -4.04 0.13 3.84
C LYS A 81 -2.54 0.09 4.15
N LYS A 82 -1.85 1.24 4.11
CA LYS A 82 -0.44 1.34 4.51
C LYS A 82 -0.27 1.05 6.00
N ALA A 83 -1.17 1.57 6.84
CA ALA A 83 -1.15 1.34 8.28
C ALA A 83 -1.42 -0.13 8.66
N ALA A 84 -2.44 -0.75 8.05
CA ALA A 84 -2.78 -2.16 8.25
C ALA A 84 -1.67 -3.13 7.80
N ALA A 85 -0.81 -2.71 6.87
CA ALA A 85 0.36 -3.47 6.44
C ALA A 85 1.58 -3.32 7.39
N LEU A 86 1.51 -2.47 8.42
CA LEU A 86 2.63 -2.27 9.37
C LEU A 86 2.88 -3.49 10.28
N PRO A 87 1.88 -4.12 10.93
CA PRO A 87 2.14 -5.18 11.90
C PRO A 87 2.88 -6.38 11.29
N PRO A 88 2.49 -6.93 10.12
CA PRO A 88 3.24 -8.03 9.49
C PRO A 88 4.69 -7.68 9.16
N LYS A 89 4.97 -6.42 8.77
CA LYS A 89 6.33 -5.96 8.47
C LYS A 89 7.23 -5.92 9.70
N LEU A 90 6.65 -5.74 10.89
CA LEU A 90 7.37 -5.73 12.16
C LEU A 90 7.47 -7.13 12.77
N THR A 91 6.43 -7.96 12.67
CA THR A 91 6.40 -9.29 13.28
C THR A 91 7.34 -10.27 12.58
N VAL A 92 7.49 -10.19 11.25
CA VAL A 92 8.33 -11.13 10.49
C VAL A 92 9.82 -11.04 10.90
N PRO A 93 10.48 -9.86 10.91
CA PRO A 93 11.85 -9.74 11.42
C PRO A 93 11.96 -10.17 12.89
N MET A 94 11.00 -9.76 13.72
CA MET A 94 11.01 -10.10 15.15
C MET A 94 11.04 -11.61 15.35
N ILE A 95 10.14 -12.36 14.70
CA ILE A 95 10.09 -13.83 14.78
C ILE A 95 11.37 -14.45 14.22
N LEU A 96 11.87 -13.95 13.09
CA LEU A 96 13.09 -14.44 12.45
C LEU A 96 14.31 -14.36 13.38
N PHE A 97 14.42 -13.32 14.21
CA PHE A 97 15.51 -13.21 15.18
C PHE A 97 15.22 -13.90 16.52
N PHE A 98 13.96 -13.95 16.94
CA PHE A 98 13.57 -14.52 18.23
C PHE A 98 13.61 -16.05 18.23
N LEU A 99 13.14 -16.68 17.16
CA LEU A 99 13.03 -18.14 17.05
C LEU A 99 14.39 -18.87 17.10
N PRO A 100 15.44 -18.45 16.39
CA PRO A 100 16.77 -19.06 16.51
C PRO A 100 17.36 -18.95 17.91
N VAL A 101 17.19 -17.79 18.55
CA VAL A 101 17.67 -17.57 19.94
C VAL A 101 16.94 -18.50 20.91
N LEU A 102 15.62 -18.64 20.76
CA LEU A 102 14.83 -19.61 21.52
C LEU A 102 15.34 -21.04 21.35
N PHE A 103 15.59 -21.49 20.12
CA PHE A 103 16.14 -22.82 19.87
C PHE A 103 17.50 -23.03 20.53
N ALA A 104 18.41 -22.05 20.43
CA ALA A 104 19.73 -22.14 21.06
C ALA A 104 19.65 -22.27 22.59
N ILE A 105 18.74 -21.53 23.23
CA ILE A 105 18.55 -21.57 24.69
C ILE A 105 17.91 -22.89 25.14
N ILE A 106 16.93 -23.41 24.39
CA ILE A 106 16.21 -24.63 24.75
C ILE A 106 17.06 -25.88 24.44
N LEU A 107 17.62 -25.99 23.23
CA LEU A 107 18.39 -27.16 22.79
C LEU A 107 19.85 -27.15 23.28
N GLY A 108 20.44 -25.97 23.53
CA GLY A 108 21.82 -25.83 23.99
C GLY A 108 22.16 -26.69 25.22
N PRO A 109 21.45 -26.55 26.37
CA PRO A 109 21.73 -27.34 27.56
C PRO A 109 21.36 -28.82 27.38
N ALA A 110 20.34 -29.14 26.58
CA ALA A 110 19.99 -30.53 26.27
C ALA A 110 21.09 -31.23 25.47
N GLY A 111 21.70 -30.54 24.50
CA GLY A 111 22.85 -31.03 23.75
C GLY A 111 24.07 -31.27 24.62
N ILE A 112 24.38 -30.35 25.55
CA ILE A 112 25.49 -30.52 26.51
C ILE A 112 25.22 -31.73 27.44
N GLN A 113 23.99 -31.89 27.94
CA GLN A 113 23.62 -33.02 28.79
C GLN A 113 23.73 -34.37 28.07
N VAL A 114 23.31 -34.44 26.79
CA VAL A 114 23.44 -35.66 25.99
C VAL A 114 24.90 -35.96 25.67
N SER A 115 25.71 -34.95 25.33
CA SER A 115 27.15 -35.14 25.09
C SER A 115 27.89 -35.63 26.33
N GLN A 116 27.54 -35.12 27.52
CA GLN A 116 28.11 -35.58 28.79
C GLN A 116 27.65 -36.99 29.21
N ARG A 117 26.44 -37.42 28.84
CA ARG A 117 25.89 -38.74 29.19
C ARG A 117 26.13 -39.84 28.15
N GLY A 118 26.43 -39.52 26.89
CA GLY A 118 26.24 -40.46 25.77
C GLY A 118 27.45 -40.88 24.94
N ILE A 119 28.68 -40.42 25.22
CA ILE A 119 29.87 -40.80 24.41
C ILE A 119 31.04 -41.37 25.24
N PHE A 120 31.05 -41.23 26.56
CA PHE A 120 32.20 -41.63 27.42
C PHE A 120 31.87 -42.46 28.67
N GLY A 121 30.75 -43.19 28.70
CA GLY A 121 30.50 -44.26 29.67
C GLY A 121 29.62 -45.33 29.01
N ASP A 122 29.97 -46.61 28.89
CA ASP A 122 30.97 -47.42 29.57
C ASP A 122 31.66 -48.38 28.59
N HIS A 123 32.99 -48.31 28.48
CA HIS A 123 33.81 -49.46 28.11
C HIS A 123 34.64 -49.87 29.33
N ALA A 124 33.97 -50.36 30.38
CA ALA A 124 34.60 -51.24 31.34
C ALA A 124 34.55 -52.67 30.76
N ALA A 125 35.53 -53.00 29.91
CA ALA A 125 35.79 -54.38 29.50
C ALA A 125 36.57 -55.13 30.60
N PRO A 126 36.45 -56.47 30.67
CA PRO A 126 36.59 -57.25 31.90
C PRO A 126 38.06 -57.59 32.22
N ALA A 127 38.42 -57.54 33.50
CA ALA A 127 39.65 -58.13 34.01
C ALA A 127 39.33 -59.06 35.19
N THR A 128 38.96 -60.28 34.82
CA THR A 128 39.42 -61.53 35.41
C THR A 128 40.81 -61.40 36.05
N ASN A 129 40.93 -61.53 37.38
CA ASN A 129 41.77 -62.53 38.07
C ASN A 129 42.14 -62.13 39.51
N ALA A 130 41.98 -63.13 40.38
CA ALA A 130 42.86 -63.51 41.48
C ALA A 130 43.19 -62.45 42.54
N GLN A 131 42.45 -62.49 43.65
CA GLN A 131 42.86 -63.19 44.87
C GLN A 131 41.71 -63.24 45.88
#